data_AF-A0A7X8KXF8-F1
#
_entry.id   AF-A0A7X8KXF8-F1
#
_cell.length_a   1.000
_cell.length_b   1.000
_cell.length_c   1.000
_cell.angle_alpha   90.00
_cell.angle_beta   90.00
_cell.angle_gamma   90.00
#
_symmetry.space_group_name_H-M   'P 1'
#
loop_
_entity.id
_entity.type
_entity.pdbx_description
1 polymer ?
#
loop_
_entity_poly.entity_id
_entity_poly.type
_entity_poly.pdbx_seq_one_letter_code
_entity_poly.pdbx_strand_id
1 'polypeptide(L)'
;MKLNIRSKIQITATLIVIISCLFYGLYIGGIIDFRIVSIGDLNPYGGWSALKAFFTDLSYRWKGFSRSIALTAGITAASFLMGRFFCGYICPIGAMQDFFKFAGNKLRLKEIKFSDKPELLKYLVLIIIIVLSILGMGNLISPLSPWLAYLNIFVGLRLQTGTLILLLIILVSLIGRRIFCRYFCPLGAFQSLLYAIGPVKIKKGTCDCSYCLKNCPVSMDFNRVEKEIPPECINCLKCVNGCIKGKEGFSISFNNKKIKKSAYISICILIIAGSYILLPLTASNSSVQAITSITHIKDGTYEGFGLGFGGRINTEVTIKDNRITSIKILSHSETEGYYEEVFRDLSYEITESQNLNLDAISGATSTSRGFLNSVRDAVNKSLIE
;
A
#
# COMPACT_ATOMS: atom_id res chain seq x y z
N MET A 1 5.80 22.61 -21.56
CA MET A 1 4.54 21.81 -21.46
C MET A 1 3.74 22.31 -20.27
N LYS A 2 2.55 22.90 -20.45
CA LYS A 2 1.72 23.33 -19.31
C LYS A 2 1.19 22.09 -18.58
N LEU A 3 1.77 21.77 -17.42
CA LEU A 3 1.31 20.67 -16.57
C LEU A 3 -0.08 20.99 -16.01
N ASN A 4 -1.05 20.13 -16.29
CA ASN A 4 -2.38 20.25 -15.69
C ASN A 4 -2.34 19.88 -14.19
N ILE A 5 -3.37 20.29 -13.45
CA ILE A 5 -3.44 20.09 -11.99
C ILE A 5 -3.28 18.62 -11.57
N ARG A 6 -3.86 17.69 -12.35
CA ARG A 6 -3.72 16.25 -12.11
C ARG A 6 -2.26 15.81 -12.19
N SER A 7 -1.56 16.19 -13.25
CA SER A 7 -0.14 15.86 -13.44
C SER A 7 0.72 16.46 -12.35
N LYS A 8 0.42 17.68 -11.87
CA LYS A 8 1.12 18.27 -10.72
C LYS A 8 0.95 17.43 -9.46
N ILE A 9 -0.30 17.12 -9.07
CA ILE A 9 -0.59 16.29 -7.88
C ILE A 9 0.12 14.93 -7.98
N GLN A 10 0.04 14.29 -9.14
CA GLN A 10 0.61 12.98 -9.38
C GLN A 10 2.14 12.96 -9.32
N ILE A 11 2.81 13.98 -9.88
CA ILE A 11 4.26 14.15 -9.76
C ILE A 11 4.64 14.42 -8.31
N THR A 12 3.98 15.35 -7.64
CA THR A 12 4.26 15.68 -6.23
C THR A 12 4.11 14.46 -5.32
N ALA A 13 3.01 13.71 -5.43
CA ALA A 13 2.80 12.48 -4.66
C ALA A 13 3.88 11.43 -4.93
N THR A 14 4.28 11.26 -6.20
CA THR A 14 5.34 10.32 -6.58
C THR A 14 6.70 10.72 -6.02
N LEU A 15 7.04 12.03 -6.07
CA LEU A 15 8.28 12.54 -5.50
C LEU A 15 8.33 12.37 -3.98
N ILE A 16 7.21 12.63 -3.28
CA ILE A 16 7.11 12.38 -1.83
C ILE A 16 7.43 10.92 -1.52
N VAL A 17 6.83 9.97 -2.25
CA VAL A 17 7.08 8.53 -2.05
C VAL A 17 8.55 8.18 -2.30
N ILE A 18 9.14 8.65 -3.40
CA ILE A 18 10.54 8.38 -3.74
C ILE A 18 11.49 8.94 -2.68
N ILE A 19 11.28 10.20 -2.27
CA ILE A 19 12.10 10.85 -1.24
C ILE A 19 11.99 10.09 0.07
N SER A 20 10.78 9.74 0.52
CA SER A 20 10.58 8.93 1.72
C SER A 20 11.30 7.58 1.65
N CYS A 21 11.25 6.89 0.51
CA CYS A 21 11.99 5.65 0.30
C CYS A 21 13.51 5.83 0.38
N LEU A 22 14.06 6.90 -0.20
CA LEU A 22 15.49 7.20 -0.11
C LEU A 22 15.92 7.44 1.34
N PHE A 23 15.16 8.25 2.11
CA PHE A 23 15.42 8.46 3.54
C PHE A 23 15.33 7.15 4.34
N TYR A 24 14.34 6.31 4.06
CA TYR A 24 14.21 5.01 4.70
C TYR A 24 15.36 4.05 4.36
N GLY A 25 15.87 4.11 3.12
CA GLY A 25 17.08 3.39 2.71
C GLY A 25 18.31 3.81 3.48
N LEU A 26 18.51 5.13 3.64
CA LEU A 26 19.59 5.68 4.48
C LEU A 26 19.43 5.25 5.95
N TYR A 27 18.19 5.21 6.45
CA TYR A 27 17.90 4.72 7.79
C TYR A 27 18.33 3.27 7.93
N ILE A 28 17.76 2.33 7.17
CA ILE A 28 18.10 0.90 7.27
C ILE A 28 19.60 0.65 7.04
N GLY A 29 20.24 1.42 6.15
CA GLY A 29 21.68 1.33 5.90
C GLY A 29 22.57 1.81 7.04
N GLY A 30 22.00 2.34 8.13
CA GLY A 30 22.74 2.83 9.30
C GLY A 30 23.41 4.20 9.10
N ILE A 31 23.05 4.94 8.04
CA ILE A 31 23.63 6.26 7.74
C ILE A 31 22.94 7.36 8.57
N ILE A 32 21.65 7.17 8.88
CA ILE A 32 20.87 8.07 9.74
C ILE A 32 20.16 7.28 10.84
N ASP A 33 19.99 7.91 12.00
CA ASP A 33 19.37 7.29 13.18
C ASP A 33 17.89 7.64 13.34
N PHE A 34 17.36 8.54 12.51
CA PHE A 34 15.95 8.90 12.55
C PHE A 34 15.18 8.33 11.36
N ARG A 35 13.97 7.84 11.64
CA ARG A 35 13.04 7.31 10.65
C ARG A 35 11.89 8.27 10.40
N ILE A 36 11.70 8.69 9.14
CA ILE A 36 10.57 9.53 8.74
C ILE A 36 9.31 8.67 8.53
N VAL A 37 9.34 7.78 7.54
CA VAL A 37 8.24 6.94 7.07
C VAL A 37 8.82 5.63 6.55
N SER A 38 8.23 4.49 6.90
CA SER A 38 8.67 3.18 6.40
C SER A 38 7.99 2.77 5.09
N ILE A 39 8.50 1.69 4.46
CA ILE A 39 7.83 1.05 3.31
C ILE A 39 6.41 0.61 3.69
N GLY A 40 6.23 0.12 4.93
CA GLY A 40 4.92 -0.28 5.45
C GLY A 40 3.95 0.88 5.58
N ASP A 41 4.42 2.04 6.07
CA ASP A 41 3.61 3.25 6.21
C ASP A 41 3.10 3.80 4.87
N LEU A 42 3.79 3.51 3.76
CA LEU A 42 3.41 3.90 2.41
C LEU A 42 2.54 2.85 1.71
N ASN A 43 2.34 1.67 2.30
CA ASN A 43 1.65 0.57 1.64
C ASN A 43 0.11 0.74 1.71
N PRO A 44 -0.58 0.95 0.56
CA PRO A 44 -2.04 1.12 0.54
C PRO A 44 -2.79 -0.19 0.86
N TYR A 45 -2.09 -1.33 0.89
CA TYR A 45 -2.62 -2.64 1.30
C TYR A 45 -2.47 -2.91 2.80
N GLY A 46 -1.80 -2.04 3.56
CA GLY A 46 -1.43 -2.32 4.96
C GLY A 46 -2.61 -2.45 5.93
N GLY A 47 -3.79 -1.90 5.61
CA GLY A 47 -5.01 -2.15 6.38
C GLY A 47 -5.56 -3.57 6.25
N TRP A 48 -5.19 -4.30 5.19
CA TRP A 48 -5.72 -5.65 4.95
C TRP A 48 -5.17 -6.68 5.94
N SER A 49 -3.90 -6.56 6.33
CA SER A 49 -3.30 -7.44 7.33
C SER A 49 -3.92 -7.23 8.71
N ALA A 50 -4.19 -5.98 9.09
CA ALA A 50 -4.90 -5.65 10.32
C ALA A 50 -6.34 -6.17 10.33
N LEU A 51 -7.05 -6.02 9.21
CA LEU A 51 -8.40 -6.57 9.03
C LEU A 51 -8.41 -8.09 9.16
N LYS A 52 -7.46 -8.79 8.51
CA LYS A 52 -7.30 -10.23 8.66
C LYS A 52 -7.06 -10.60 10.12
N ALA A 53 -6.09 -9.97 10.78
CA ALA A 53 -5.75 -10.27 12.16
C ALA A 53 -6.95 -10.09 13.10
N PHE A 54 -7.75 -9.04 12.89
CA PHE A 54 -8.98 -8.82 13.66
C PHE A 54 -9.98 -9.99 13.56
N PHE A 55 -10.10 -10.63 12.39
CA PHE A 55 -11.02 -11.76 12.20
C PHE A 55 -10.42 -13.13 12.54
N THR A 56 -9.10 -13.31 12.40
CA THR A 56 -8.46 -14.63 12.54
C THR A 56 -7.79 -14.85 13.89
N ASP A 57 -7.47 -13.79 14.63
CA ASP A 57 -6.72 -13.88 15.88
C ASP A 57 -7.59 -13.40 17.05
N LEU A 58 -8.09 -14.36 17.85
CA LEU A 58 -8.88 -14.09 19.06
C LEU A 58 -8.13 -13.22 20.09
N SER A 59 -6.79 -13.22 20.03
CA SER A 59 -5.94 -12.41 20.91
C SER A 59 -5.63 -11.02 20.33
N TYR A 60 -6.17 -10.68 19.16
CA TYR A 60 -5.95 -9.37 18.55
C TYR A 60 -6.58 -8.27 19.40
N ARG A 61 -5.74 -7.55 20.13
CA ARG A 61 -6.11 -6.35 20.87
C ARG A 61 -5.92 -5.14 19.97
N TRP A 62 -6.99 -4.37 19.76
CA TRP A 62 -6.92 -3.12 19.03
C TRP A 62 -6.06 -2.12 19.79
N LYS A 63 -4.86 -1.83 19.26
CA LYS A 63 -3.90 -0.86 19.84
C LYS A 63 -3.94 0.52 19.17
N GLY A 64 -4.86 0.75 18.23
CA GLY A 64 -4.97 1.99 17.46
C GLY A 64 -4.78 1.80 15.95
N PHE A 65 -4.66 2.91 15.23
CA PHE A 65 -4.47 2.93 13.78
C PHE A 65 -3.00 3.19 13.44
N SER A 66 -2.30 2.21 12.87
CA SER A 66 -1.00 2.48 12.25
C SER A 66 -1.18 3.38 11.01
N ARG A 67 -0.11 4.04 10.56
CA ARG A 67 -0.12 4.86 9.34
C ARG A 67 -0.57 4.07 8.11
N SER A 68 -0.20 2.80 8.01
CA SER A 68 -0.61 1.92 6.93
C SER A 68 -2.12 1.61 6.94
N ILE A 69 -2.70 1.36 8.13
CA ILE A 69 -4.14 1.17 8.29
C ILE A 69 -4.88 2.47 7.97
N ALA A 70 -4.36 3.60 8.46
CA ALA A 70 -4.91 4.92 8.21
C ALA A 70 -4.94 5.26 6.71
N LEU A 71 -3.85 4.97 5.98
CA LEU A 71 -3.79 5.14 4.53
C LEU A 71 -4.85 4.30 3.81
N THR A 72 -4.95 3.01 4.14
CA THR A 72 -5.96 2.12 3.55
C THR A 72 -7.39 2.58 3.86
N ALA A 73 -7.66 3.05 5.09
CA ALA A 73 -8.96 3.58 5.48
C ALA A 73 -9.33 4.83 4.68
N GLY A 74 -8.42 5.79 4.56
CA GLY A 74 -8.61 7.00 3.76
C GLY A 74 -8.84 6.70 2.27
N ILE A 75 -8.07 5.77 1.70
CA ILE A 75 -8.26 5.31 0.31
C ILE A 75 -9.63 4.64 0.16
N THR A 76 -10.04 3.78 1.09
CA THR A 76 -11.33 3.09 1.07
C THR A 76 -12.49 4.08 1.12
N ALA A 77 -12.45 5.04 2.05
CA ALA A 77 -13.45 6.08 2.19
C ALA A 77 -13.54 6.96 0.93
N ALA A 78 -12.40 7.42 0.40
CA ALA A 78 -12.37 8.18 -0.85
C ALA A 78 -12.89 7.36 -2.04
N SER A 79 -12.63 6.05 -2.08
CA SER A 79 -13.08 5.15 -3.14
C SER A 79 -14.57 4.94 -3.15
N PHE A 80 -15.14 4.70 -1.97
CA PHE A 80 -16.58 4.59 -1.79
C PHE A 80 -17.28 5.91 -2.13
N LEU A 81 -16.80 7.04 -1.60
CA LEU A 81 -17.49 8.32 -1.80
C LEU A 81 -17.32 8.87 -3.20
N MET A 82 -16.11 8.83 -3.75
CA MET A 82 -15.70 9.63 -4.91
C MET A 82 -15.16 8.77 -6.06
N GLY A 83 -15.03 7.46 -5.89
CA GLY A 83 -14.48 6.56 -6.89
C GLY A 83 -12.96 6.46 -6.86
N ARG A 84 -12.35 5.99 -7.94
CA ARG A 84 -10.93 5.57 -7.98
C ARG A 84 -9.93 6.73 -8.04
N PHE A 85 -10.15 7.78 -7.25
CA PHE A 85 -9.34 9.00 -7.19
C PHE A 85 -7.87 8.71 -6.90
N PHE A 86 -7.57 7.82 -5.95
CA PHE A 86 -6.20 7.45 -5.62
C PHE A 86 -5.43 6.95 -6.84
N CYS A 87 -5.99 6.00 -7.62
CA CYS A 87 -5.41 5.56 -8.89
C CYS A 87 -5.25 6.70 -9.89
N GLY A 88 -6.21 7.63 -9.95
CA GLY A 88 -6.24 8.73 -10.90
C GLY A 88 -5.23 9.85 -10.65
N TYR A 89 -4.92 10.14 -9.38
CA TYR A 89 -4.19 11.34 -8.95
C TYR A 89 -2.97 11.07 -8.06
N ILE A 90 -2.97 10.04 -7.21
CA ILE A 90 -1.95 9.89 -6.14
C ILE A 90 -1.01 8.71 -6.41
N CYS A 91 -1.53 7.59 -6.91
CA CYS A 91 -0.81 6.33 -7.06
C CYS A 91 0.48 6.46 -7.92
N PRO A 92 1.68 6.18 -7.36
CA PRO A 92 2.96 6.19 -8.07
C PRO A 92 3.01 5.22 -9.25
N ILE A 93 2.46 4.00 -9.12
CA ILE A 93 2.39 3.03 -10.23
C ILE A 93 1.55 3.59 -11.39
N GLY A 94 0.49 4.35 -11.09
CA GLY A 94 -0.29 5.05 -12.12
C GLY A 94 0.49 6.18 -12.79
N ALA A 95 1.33 6.89 -12.04
CA ALA A 95 2.27 7.91 -12.54
C ALA A 95 3.33 7.31 -13.45
N MET A 96 3.93 6.21 -13.02
CA MET A 96 4.92 5.46 -13.77
C MET A 96 4.35 5.03 -15.13
N GLN A 97 3.16 4.42 -15.17
CA GLN A 97 2.55 4.01 -16.44
C GLN A 97 2.22 5.20 -17.36
N ASP A 98 1.75 6.33 -16.80
CA ASP A 98 1.50 7.55 -17.59
C ASP A 98 2.81 8.13 -18.15
N PHE A 99 3.90 8.10 -17.36
CA PHE A 99 5.23 8.56 -17.76
C PHE A 99 5.83 7.69 -18.86
N PHE A 100 5.81 6.37 -18.70
CA PHE A 100 6.32 5.46 -19.75
C PHE A 100 5.47 5.52 -21.01
N LYS A 101 4.15 5.73 -20.91
CA LYS A 101 3.39 5.95 -22.13
C LYS A 101 3.77 7.25 -22.84
N PHE A 102 4.03 8.32 -22.09
CA PHE A 102 4.57 9.55 -22.65
C PHE A 102 5.94 9.32 -23.31
N ALA A 103 6.83 8.57 -22.66
CA ALA A 103 8.12 8.19 -23.23
C ALA A 103 7.97 7.37 -24.53
N GLY A 104 7.09 6.37 -24.55
CA GLY A 104 6.79 5.57 -25.74
C GLY A 104 6.25 6.41 -26.91
N ASN A 105 5.41 7.40 -26.64
CA ASN A 105 4.96 8.36 -27.65
C ASN A 105 6.11 9.23 -28.18
N LYS A 106 7.04 9.67 -27.31
CA LYS A 106 8.24 10.42 -27.70
C LYS A 106 9.18 9.57 -28.57
N LEU A 107 9.26 8.27 -28.28
CA LEU A 107 9.95 7.26 -29.08
C LEU A 107 9.17 6.80 -30.32
N ARG A 108 8.02 7.42 -30.62
CA ARG A 108 7.15 7.11 -31.78
C ARG A 108 6.70 5.64 -31.83
N LEU A 109 6.61 4.97 -30.69
CA LEU A 109 6.08 3.61 -30.61
C LEU A 109 4.57 3.61 -30.89
N LYS A 110 4.11 2.69 -31.75
CA LYS A 110 2.69 2.56 -32.12
C LYS A 110 1.87 2.15 -30.89
N GLU A 111 0.79 2.89 -30.62
CA GLU A 111 -0.13 2.52 -29.54
C GLU A 111 -0.95 1.29 -29.94
N ILE A 112 -0.92 0.26 -29.10
CA ILE A 112 -1.77 -0.92 -29.23
C ILE A 112 -3.04 -0.70 -28.40
N LYS A 113 -4.19 -0.78 -29.05
CA LYS A 113 -5.50 -0.74 -28.37
C LYS A 113 -5.87 -2.15 -27.94
N PHE A 114 -5.89 -2.37 -26.63
CA PHE A 114 -6.30 -3.66 -26.04
C PHE A 114 -7.82 -3.73 -25.93
N SER A 115 -8.38 -4.93 -26.12
CA SER A 115 -9.83 -5.20 -26.04
C SER A 115 -10.40 -4.81 -24.67
N ASP A 116 -11.70 -4.49 -24.63
CA ASP A 116 -12.38 -4.09 -23.39
C ASP A 116 -12.80 -5.28 -22.52
N LYS A 117 -12.84 -6.49 -23.08
CA LYS A 117 -13.29 -7.72 -22.41
C LYS A 117 -12.43 -8.23 -21.22
N PRO A 118 -11.11 -8.03 -21.12
CA PRO A 118 -10.30 -8.57 -20.02
C PRO A 118 -10.42 -7.79 -18.69
N GLU A 119 -11.35 -6.83 -18.54
CA GLU A 119 -11.54 -6.08 -17.29
C GLU A 119 -11.98 -6.96 -16.11
N LEU A 120 -12.49 -8.16 -16.38
CA LEU A 120 -12.83 -9.15 -15.35
C LEU A 120 -11.59 -9.75 -14.67
N LEU A 121 -10.43 -9.72 -15.34
CA LEU A 121 -9.21 -10.38 -14.87
C LEU A 121 -8.69 -9.79 -13.56
N LYS A 122 -8.80 -8.47 -13.34
CA LYS A 122 -8.37 -7.83 -12.08
C LYS A 122 -9.20 -8.31 -10.88
N TYR A 123 -10.48 -8.68 -11.09
CA TYR A 123 -11.33 -9.21 -10.03
C TYR A 123 -10.97 -10.66 -9.72
N LEU A 124 -10.59 -11.46 -10.73
CA LEU A 124 -10.03 -12.79 -10.51
C LEU A 124 -8.72 -12.73 -9.70
N VAL A 125 -7.80 -11.81 -10.06
CA VAL A 125 -6.57 -11.58 -9.31
C VAL A 125 -6.87 -11.18 -7.86
N LEU A 126 -7.84 -10.30 -7.64
CA LEU A 126 -8.27 -9.91 -6.29
C LEU A 126 -8.79 -11.12 -5.49
N ILE A 127 -9.64 -11.96 -6.07
CA ILE A 127 -10.18 -13.16 -5.41
C ILE A 127 -9.05 -14.10 -5.01
N ILE A 128 -8.11 -14.38 -5.93
CA ILE A 128 -6.95 -15.25 -5.66
C ILE A 128 -6.12 -14.70 -4.48
N ILE A 129 -5.84 -13.40 -4.47
CA ILE A 129 -5.09 -12.75 -3.38
C ILE A 129 -5.82 -12.88 -2.04
N ILE A 130 -7.13 -12.66 -2.01
CA ILE A 130 -7.95 -12.78 -0.79
C ILE A 130 -7.93 -14.21 -0.28
N VAL A 131 -8.18 -15.20 -1.15
CA VAL A 131 -8.19 -16.63 -0.78
C VAL A 131 -6.84 -17.07 -0.24
N LEU A 132 -5.74 -16.80 -0.94
CA LEU A 132 -4.39 -17.15 -0.48
C LEU A 132 -4.04 -16.45 0.84
N SER A 133 -4.50 -15.21 1.03
CA SER A 133 -4.30 -14.48 2.29
C SER A 133 -5.03 -15.15 3.46
N ILE A 134 -6.28 -15.60 3.25
CA ILE A 134 -7.10 -16.29 4.27
C ILE A 134 -6.46 -17.64 4.63
N LEU A 135 -5.96 -18.39 3.65
CA LEU A 135 -5.25 -19.66 3.84
C LEU A 135 -3.87 -19.53 4.50
N GLY A 136 -3.43 -18.32 4.85
CA GLY A 136 -2.12 -18.08 5.47
C GLY A 136 -0.94 -18.05 4.49
N MET A 137 -1.18 -18.25 3.19
CA MET A 137 -0.16 -18.29 2.13
C MET A 137 0.19 -16.90 1.58
N GLY A 138 0.03 -15.84 2.39
CA GLY A 138 0.28 -14.45 2.00
C GLY A 138 1.76 -14.18 1.67
N ASN A 139 2.67 -14.92 2.27
CA ASN A 139 4.11 -14.85 2.01
C ASN A 139 4.50 -15.24 0.59
N LEU A 140 3.75 -16.13 -0.06
CA LEU A 140 4.01 -16.53 -1.45
C LEU A 140 3.68 -15.41 -2.44
N ILE A 141 2.69 -14.58 -2.13
CA ILE A 141 2.21 -13.52 -3.01
C ILE A 141 2.83 -12.15 -2.72
N SER A 142 3.28 -11.89 -1.49
CA SER A 142 3.87 -10.62 -1.08
C SER A 142 5.08 -10.22 -1.96
N PRO A 143 6.06 -11.11 -2.25
CA PRO A 143 7.19 -10.80 -3.13
C PRO A 143 6.79 -10.50 -4.58
N LEU A 144 5.60 -10.94 -5.02
CA LEU A 144 5.09 -10.67 -6.38
C LEU A 144 4.45 -9.27 -6.50
N SER A 145 4.30 -8.53 -5.40
CA SER A 145 3.66 -7.23 -5.37
C SER A 145 4.45 -6.19 -6.17
N PRO A 146 3.90 -5.61 -7.26
CA PRO A 146 4.56 -4.55 -8.00
C PRO A 146 4.72 -3.27 -7.17
N TRP A 147 3.88 -3.10 -6.15
CA TRP A 147 4.00 -1.98 -5.21
C TRP A 147 5.24 -2.09 -4.34
N LEU A 148 5.47 -3.27 -3.75
CA LEU A 148 6.64 -3.50 -2.93
C LEU A 148 7.92 -3.41 -3.75
N ALA A 149 7.92 -4.04 -4.93
CA ALA A 149 9.03 -3.93 -5.88
C ALA A 149 9.33 -2.48 -6.28
N TYR A 150 8.31 -1.65 -6.51
CA TYR A 150 8.48 -0.24 -6.82
C TYR A 150 9.18 0.51 -5.69
N LEU A 151 8.78 0.30 -4.42
CA LEU A 151 9.40 0.96 -3.27
C LEU A 151 10.84 0.49 -3.05
N ASN A 152 11.09 -0.83 -3.13
CA ASN A 152 12.41 -1.43 -2.89
C ASN A 152 13.49 -0.99 -3.90
N ILE A 153 13.10 -0.59 -5.11
CA ILE A 153 14.02 0.04 -6.08
C ILE A 153 14.65 1.31 -5.48
N PHE A 154 13.85 2.15 -4.81
CA PHE A 154 14.31 3.43 -4.26
C PHE A 154 14.93 3.34 -2.87
N VAL A 155 14.70 2.25 -2.14
CA VAL A 155 15.27 2.03 -0.80
C VAL A 155 16.72 1.54 -0.89
N GLY A 156 17.06 0.75 -1.90
CA GLY A 156 18.43 0.26 -2.06
C GLY A 156 18.64 -0.69 -3.24
N LEU A 157 17.88 -0.54 -4.33
CA LEU A 157 17.93 -1.42 -5.51
C LEU A 157 17.79 -2.92 -5.19
N ARG A 158 16.94 -3.25 -4.21
CA ARG A 158 16.68 -4.63 -3.82
C ARG A 158 15.76 -5.30 -4.85
N LEU A 159 16.33 -6.22 -5.63
CA LEU A 159 15.64 -6.88 -6.73
C LEU A 159 14.88 -8.11 -6.22
N GLN A 160 13.57 -8.12 -6.44
CA GLN A 160 12.67 -9.19 -6.01
C GLN A 160 11.93 -9.77 -7.22
N THR A 161 11.22 -10.89 -7.05
CA THR A 161 10.39 -11.47 -8.12
C THR A 161 9.37 -10.47 -8.67
N GLY A 162 8.81 -9.62 -7.81
CA GLY A 162 7.92 -8.52 -8.21
C GLY A 162 8.58 -7.45 -9.08
N THR A 163 9.91 -7.33 -9.07
CA THR A 163 10.66 -6.40 -9.95
C THR A 163 10.56 -6.82 -11.41
N LEU A 164 10.53 -8.13 -11.70
CA LEU A 164 10.28 -8.64 -13.04
C LEU A 164 8.87 -8.28 -13.52
N ILE A 165 7.87 -8.41 -12.64
CA ILE A 165 6.49 -8.02 -12.93
C ILE A 165 6.41 -6.51 -13.18
N LEU A 166 7.10 -5.70 -12.37
CA LEU A 166 7.16 -4.25 -12.54
C LEU A 166 7.84 -3.86 -13.86
N LEU A 167 8.93 -4.52 -14.25
CA LEU A 167 9.59 -4.34 -15.54
C LEU A 167 8.63 -4.64 -16.69
N LEU A 168 7.88 -5.74 -16.61
CA LEU A 168 6.87 -6.09 -17.62
C LEU A 168 5.77 -5.03 -17.69
N ILE A 169 5.31 -4.50 -16.55
CA ILE A 169 4.35 -3.39 -16.51
C ILE A 169 4.92 -2.15 -17.21
N ILE A 170 6.19 -1.81 -16.99
CA ILE A 170 6.88 -0.69 -17.63
C ILE A 170 6.93 -0.87 -19.16
N LEU A 171 7.39 -2.04 -19.63
CA LEU A 171 7.51 -2.35 -21.05
C LEU A 171 6.16 -2.27 -21.76
N VAL A 172 5.13 -2.87 -21.17
CA VAL A 172 3.76 -2.83 -21.70
C VAL A 172 3.18 -1.41 -21.67
N SER A 173 3.59 -0.56 -20.72
CA SER A 173 3.14 0.84 -20.62
C SER A 173 3.73 1.75 -21.69
N LEU A 174 4.86 1.39 -22.32
CA LEU A 174 5.39 2.12 -23.47
C LEU A 174 4.40 2.08 -24.65
N ILE A 175 3.77 0.93 -24.86
CA ILE A 175 2.88 0.67 -26.01
C ILE A 175 1.41 0.92 -25.70
N GLY A 176 0.95 0.82 -24.45
CA GLY A 176 -0.45 1.10 -24.10
C GLY A 176 -0.67 1.87 -22.79
N ARG A 177 -1.87 2.46 -22.66
CA ARG A 177 -2.22 3.33 -21.53
C ARG A 177 -2.75 2.52 -20.36
N ARG A 178 -2.06 2.61 -19.21
CA ARG A 178 -2.50 2.09 -17.90
C ARG A 178 -3.03 0.64 -17.91
N ILE A 179 -2.40 -0.24 -18.67
CA ILE A 179 -2.84 -1.62 -18.90
C ILE A 179 -2.92 -2.40 -17.59
N PHE A 180 -1.92 -2.27 -16.71
CA PHE A 180 -1.93 -2.93 -15.41
C PHE A 180 -3.10 -2.46 -14.54
N CYS A 181 -3.33 -1.15 -14.45
CA CYS A 181 -4.45 -0.58 -13.68
C CYS A 181 -5.83 -0.97 -14.23
N ARG A 182 -5.91 -1.32 -15.52
CA ARG A 182 -7.14 -1.74 -16.20
C ARG A 182 -7.44 -3.22 -16.00
N TYR A 183 -6.45 -4.10 -16.15
CA TYR A 183 -6.70 -5.55 -16.25
C TYR A 183 -6.14 -6.40 -15.11
N PHE A 184 -5.17 -5.91 -14.32
CA PHE A 184 -4.45 -6.78 -13.37
C PHE A 184 -4.39 -6.22 -11.94
N CYS A 185 -4.60 -4.92 -11.75
CA CYS A 185 -4.41 -4.27 -10.45
C CYS A 185 -5.51 -4.64 -9.43
N PRO A 186 -5.19 -5.38 -8.34
CA PRO A 186 -6.19 -5.79 -7.35
C PRO A 186 -6.73 -4.60 -6.55
N LEU A 187 -5.90 -3.60 -6.23
CA LEU A 187 -6.37 -2.36 -5.61
C LEU A 187 -7.40 -1.66 -6.50
N GLY A 188 -7.15 -1.65 -7.82
CA GLY A 188 -8.06 -1.09 -8.79
C GLY A 188 -9.40 -1.81 -8.85
N ALA A 189 -9.40 -3.14 -8.72
CA ALA A 189 -10.61 -3.96 -8.62
C ALA A 189 -11.39 -3.64 -7.34
N PHE A 190 -10.72 -3.63 -6.19
CA PHE A 190 -11.33 -3.29 -4.90
C PHE A 190 -11.99 -1.91 -4.92
N GLN A 191 -11.29 -0.89 -5.41
CA GLN A 191 -11.86 0.46 -5.49
C GLN A 191 -13.00 0.56 -6.52
N SER A 192 -12.99 -0.24 -7.61
CA SER A 192 -14.12 -0.31 -8.54
C SER A 192 -15.37 -0.88 -7.86
N LEU A 193 -15.24 -1.91 -7.02
CA LEU A 193 -16.37 -2.48 -6.27
C LEU A 193 -16.98 -1.46 -5.31
N LEU A 194 -16.15 -0.75 -4.55
CA LEU A 194 -16.62 0.31 -3.65
C LEU A 194 -17.31 1.44 -4.40
N TYR A 195 -16.72 1.87 -5.52
CA TYR A 195 -17.29 2.94 -6.33
C TYR A 195 -18.62 2.53 -6.99
N ALA A 196 -18.84 1.25 -7.27
CA ALA A 196 -20.08 0.76 -7.85
C ALA A 196 -21.30 1.12 -6.99
N ILE A 197 -21.18 1.00 -5.66
CA ILE A 197 -22.21 1.37 -4.68
C ILE A 197 -22.08 2.82 -4.16
N GLY A 198 -21.03 3.53 -4.58
CA GLY A 198 -20.73 4.89 -4.14
C GLY A 198 -21.74 5.95 -4.60
N PRO A 199 -21.98 7.02 -3.81
CA PRO A 199 -23.04 7.99 -4.08
C PRO A 199 -22.68 9.10 -5.09
N VAL A 200 -21.40 9.42 -5.28
CA VAL A 200 -20.96 10.38 -6.29
C VAL A 200 -20.69 9.66 -7.59
N LYS A 201 -21.24 10.13 -8.71
CA LYS A 201 -21.07 9.52 -10.02
C LYS A 201 -20.67 10.56 -11.06
N ILE A 202 -20.05 10.13 -12.15
CA ILE A 202 -19.83 10.97 -13.33
C ILE A 202 -20.94 10.67 -14.33
N LYS A 203 -21.85 11.61 -14.53
CA LYS A 203 -23.02 11.46 -15.41
C LYS A 203 -22.72 11.97 -16.82
N LYS A 204 -23.26 11.28 -17.82
CA LYS A 204 -23.28 11.72 -19.22
C LYS A 204 -24.34 12.81 -19.37
N GLY A 205 -23.97 13.92 -20.02
CA GLY A 205 -24.92 14.96 -20.41
C GLY A 205 -25.66 14.61 -21.71
N THR A 206 -26.14 15.63 -22.43
CA THR A 206 -26.93 15.48 -23.67
C THR A 206 -26.09 15.30 -24.94
N CYS A 207 -24.80 15.01 -24.79
CA CYS A 207 -23.86 14.93 -25.90
C CYS A 207 -23.59 13.48 -26.33
N ASP A 208 -23.77 13.18 -27.62
CA ASP A 208 -23.58 11.84 -28.20
C ASP A 208 -22.27 11.66 -28.97
N CYS A 209 -21.23 12.45 -28.67
CA CYS A 209 -19.91 12.25 -29.26
C CYS A 209 -18.90 11.67 -28.26
N SER A 210 -17.95 10.89 -28.78
CA SER A 210 -16.89 10.25 -27.98
C SER A 210 -15.64 11.12 -27.76
N TYR A 211 -15.67 12.39 -28.19
CA TYR A 211 -14.49 13.27 -28.20
C TYR A 211 -13.85 13.41 -26.81
N CYS A 212 -14.65 13.56 -25.76
CA CYS A 212 -14.19 13.69 -24.38
C CYS A 212 -13.43 12.45 -23.87
N LEU A 213 -13.66 11.28 -24.47
CA LEU A 213 -13.03 10.01 -24.08
C LEU A 213 -11.83 9.64 -24.97
N LYS A 214 -11.55 10.38 -26.05
CA LYS A 214 -10.42 10.12 -26.98
C LYS A 214 -9.08 9.91 -26.23
N ASN A 215 -8.83 10.74 -25.22
CA ASN A 215 -7.61 10.71 -24.40
C ASN A 215 -7.83 10.09 -23.01
N CYS A 216 -8.85 9.23 -22.86
CA CYS A 216 -9.10 8.52 -21.61
C CYS A 216 -7.91 7.61 -21.26
N PRO A 217 -7.28 7.75 -20.08
CA PRO A 217 -6.12 6.93 -19.71
C PRO A 217 -6.41 5.44 -19.56
N VAL A 218 -7.68 5.05 -19.46
CA VAL A 218 -8.13 3.65 -19.38
C VAL A 218 -8.95 3.23 -20.60
N SER A 219 -8.90 4.01 -21.69
CA SER A 219 -9.54 3.69 -22.97
C SER A 219 -11.02 3.30 -22.85
N MET A 220 -11.78 4.08 -22.08
CA MET A 220 -13.21 3.85 -21.88
C MET A 220 -13.98 3.93 -23.19
N ASP A 221 -14.76 2.88 -23.49
CA ASP A 221 -15.68 2.87 -24.61
C ASP A 221 -16.89 3.78 -24.33
N PHE A 222 -17.20 4.64 -25.29
CA PHE A 222 -18.35 5.54 -25.23
C PHE A 222 -19.67 4.77 -25.27
N ASN A 223 -19.74 3.64 -25.99
CA ASN A 223 -20.97 2.86 -26.12
C ASN A 223 -21.39 2.17 -24.81
N ARG A 224 -20.44 1.93 -23.91
CA ARG A 224 -20.70 1.41 -22.56
C ARG A 224 -21.20 2.48 -21.59
N VAL A 225 -21.20 3.74 -22.00
CA VAL A 225 -21.62 4.87 -21.16
C VAL A 225 -23.04 5.26 -21.53
N GLU A 226 -24.00 4.68 -20.81
CA GLU A 226 -25.41 5.03 -20.96
C GLU A 226 -25.72 6.35 -20.23
N LYS A 227 -25.98 6.28 -18.92
CA LYS A 227 -26.27 7.45 -18.07
C LYS A 227 -25.05 7.89 -17.26
N GLU A 228 -24.23 6.93 -16.84
CA GLU A 228 -23.12 7.14 -15.92
C GLU A 228 -21.88 6.41 -16.40
N ILE A 229 -20.72 6.95 -16.05
CA ILE A 229 -19.45 6.30 -16.33
C ILE A 229 -19.29 5.05 -15.44
N PRO A 230 -18.92 3.89 -16.02
CA PRO A 230 -18.72 2.65 -15.27
C PRO A 230 -17.66 2.73 -14.15
N PRO A 231 -17.73 1.82 -13.15
CA PRO A 231 -16.83 1.85 -12.01
C PRO A 231 -15.35 1.57 -12.31
N GLU A 232 -15.04 1.12 -13.52
CA GLU A 232 -13.70 0.93 -14.05
C GLU A 232 -12.96 2.26 -14.27
N CYS A 233 -13.67 3.38 -14.29
CA CYS A 233 -13.07 4.70 -14.39
C CYS A 233 -12.11 4.97 -13.23
N ILE A 234 -10.92 5.53 -13.54
CA ILE A 234 -9.94 6.01 -12.55
C ILE A 234 -10.26 7.42 -12.02
N ASN A 235 -11.47 7.92 -12.31
CA ASN A 235 -11.95 9.26 -11.95
C ASN A 235 -10.94 10.39 -12.19
N CYS A 236 -10.20 10.35 -13.31
CA CYS A 236 -9.17 11.35 -13.63
C CYS A 236 -9.73 12.73 -14.04
N LEU A 237 -11.05 12.83 -14.24
CA LEU A 237 -11.80 14.05 -14.59
C LEU A 237 -11.29 14.79 -15.84
N LYS A 238 -10.62 14.10 -16.77
CA LYS A 238 -10.24 14.69 -18.07
C LYS A 238 -11.44 14.93 -18.98
N CYS A 239 -12.49 14.12 -18.86
CA CYS A 239 -13.72 14.25 -19.62
C CYS A 239 -14.69 15.32 -19.06
N VAL A 240 -14.52 15.73 -17.80
CA VAL A 240 -15.33 16.75 -17.12
C VAL A 240 -14.73 18.13 -17.38
N ASN A 241 -14.82 18.58 -18.63
CA ASN A 241 -14.43 19.90 -19.11
C ASN A 241 -15.56 20.49 -19.96
N GLY A 242 -15.47 21.78 -20.31
CA GLY A 242 -16.42 22.40 -21.23
C GLY A 242 -16.46 21.69 -22.59
N CYS A 243 -17.66 21.46 -23.12
CA CYS A 243 -17.85 20.83 -24.42
C CYS A 243 -17.60 21.85 -25.55
N ILE A 244 -16.75 21.49 -26.51
CA ILE A 244 -16.46 22.35 -27.69
C ILE A 244 -17.73 22.59 -28.53
N LYS A 245 -18.71 21.68 -28.47
CA LYS A 245 -19.99 21.80 -29.18
C LYS A 245 -21.05 22.61 -28.41
N GLY A 246 -20.70 23.25 -27.29
CA GLY A 246 -21.66 24.01 -26.46
C GLY A 246 -22.75 23.17 -25.76
N LYS A 247 -22.73 21.83 -25.91
CA LYS A 247 -23.66 20.90 -25.23
C LYS A 247 -23.20 20.58 -23.81
N GLU A 248 -24.10 20.05 -22.98
CA GLU A 248 -23.71 19.50 -21.68
C GLU A 248 -22.87 18.23 -21.87
N GLY A 249 -21.62 18.29 -21.41
CA GLY A 249 -20.71 17.14 -21.41
C GLY A 249 -20.85 16.28 -20.15
N PHE A 250 -19.76 15.64 -19.74
CA PHE A 250 -19.72 14.89 -18.49
C PHE A 250 -19.70 15.84 -17.29
N SER A 251 -20.43 15.48 -16.23
CA SER A 251 -20.43 16.23 -14.97
C SER A 251 -20.37 15.30 -13.75
N ILE A 252 -19.77 15.78 -12.67
CA ILE A 252 -19.72 15.07 -11.40
C ILE A 252 -21.02 15.40 -10.66
N SER A 253 -21.71 14.38 -10.14
CA SER A 253 -22.99 14.59 -9.46
C SER A 253 -23.06 13.80 -8.15
N PHE A 254 -23.58 14.44 -7.11
CA PHE A 254 -24.01 13.81 -5.87
C PHE A 254 -25.49 14.09 -5.68
N ASN A 255 -26.32 13.04 -5.57
CA ASN A 255 -27.77 13.16 -5.50
C ASN A 255 -28.35 14.15 -6.54
N ASN A 256 -27.93 13.99 -7.80
CA ASN A 256 -28.28 14.85 -8.95
C ASN A 256 -27.80 16.32 -8.89
N LYS A 257 -27.07 16.74 -7.84
CA LYS A 257 -26.46 18.08 -7.77
C LYS A 257 -25.05 18.06 -8.37
N LYS A 258 -24.76 18.98 -9.29
CA LYS A 258 -23.45 19.12 -9.95
C LYS A 258 -22.39 19.58 -8.94
N ILE A 259 -21.25 18.89 -8.89
CA ILE A 259 -20.09 19.23 -8.04
C ILE A 259 -18.99 19.86 -8.90
N LYS A 260 -18.37 20.95 -8.41
CA LYS A 260 -17.21 21.56 -9.05
C LYS A 260 -15.98 20.63 -8.95
N LYS A 261 -15.22 20.55 -10.04
CA LYS A 261 -13.99 19.74 -10.11
C LYS A 261 -12.98 20.04 -9.01
N SER A 262 -12.78 21.32 -8.66
CA SER A 262 -11.88 21.72 -7.57
C SER A 262 -12.34 21.17 -6.22
N ALA A 263 -13.63 21.32 -5.90
CA ALA A 263 -14.21 20.81 -4.65
C ALA A 263 -14.06 19.29 -4.54
N TYR A 264 -14.34 18.55 -5.62
CA TYR A 264 -14.15 17.09 -5.66
C TYR A 264 -12.69 16.70 -5.36
N ILE A 265 -11.71 17.36 -6.00
CA ILE A 265 -10.29 17.07 -5.79
C ILE A 265 -9.89 17.40 -4.35
N SER A 266 -10.27 18.56 -3.82
CA SER A 266 -9.94 18.97 -2.46
C SER A 266 -10.51 18.03 -1.41
N ILE A 267 -11.78 17.62 -1.54
CA ILE A 267 -12.41 16.67 -0.61
C ILE A 267 -11.66 15.33 -0.61
N CYS A 268 -11.30 14.80 -1.79
CA CYS A 268 -10.58 13.53 -1.86
C CYS A 268 -9.20 13.62 -1.20
N ILE A 269 -8.47 14.72 -1.42
CA ILE A 269 -7.15 14.93 -0.80
C ILE A 269 -7.30 15.06 0.72
N LEU A 270 -8.29 15.83 1.20
CA LEU A 270 -8.55 16.01 2.63
C LEU A 270 -8.93 14.70 3.32
N ILE A 271 -9.74 13.84 2.68
CA ILE A 271 -10.08 12.53 3.23
C ILE A 271 -8.84 11.66 3.39
N ILE A 272 -8.02 11.55 2.33
CA ILE A 272 -6.84 10.67 2.36
C ILE A 272 -5.76 11.23 3.30
N ALA A 273 -5.39 12.50 3.16
CA ALA A 273 -4.36 13.13 3.98
C ALA A 273 -4.80 13.29 5.44
N GLY A 274 -6.05 13.71 5.67
CA GLY A 274 -6.62 13.82 7.00
C GLY A 274 -6.70 12.47 7.71
N SER A 275 -7.12 11.41 7.00
CA SER A 275 -7.10 10.06 7.55
C SER A 275 -5.68 9.61 7.91
N TYR A 276 -4.71 9.83 7.02
CA TYR A 276 -3.30 9.47 7.24
C TYR A 276 -2.65 10.18 8.42
N ILE A 277 -3.00 11.46 8.65
CA ILE A 277 -2.41 12.28 9.71
C ILE A 277 -3.16 12.11 11.04
N LEU A 278 -4.49 12.09 11.03
CA LEU A 278 -5.30 12.18 12.25
C LEU A 278 -5.56 10.81 12.90
N LEU A 279 -5.78 9.75 12.11
CA LEU A 279 -6.10 8.44 12.70
C LEU A 279 -4.96 7.86 13.56
N PRO A 280 -3.66 8.00 13.19
CA PRO A 280 -2.59 7.54 14.07
C PRO A 280 -2.53 8.28 15.40
N LEU A 281 -3.05 9.51 15.50
CA LEU A 281 -3.10 10.28 16.74
C LEU A 281 -4.15 9.75 17.72
N THR A 282 -5.11 8.95 17.26
CA THR A 282 -6.11 8.32 18.13
C THR A 282 -5.64 7.01 18.73
N ALA A 283 -4.37 6.64 18.55
CA ALA A 283 -3.79 5.50 19.24
C ALA A 283 -3.91 5.72 20.76
N SER A 284 -4.59 4.78 21.43
CA SER A 284 -4.70 4.84 22.88
C SER A 284 -3.31 4.70 23.48
N ASN A 285 -2.92 5.64 24.34
CA ASN A 285 -1.87 5.43 25.34
C ASN A 285 -2.34 4.33 26.29
N SER A 286 -2.35 3.07 25.83
CA SER A 286 -2.30 1.95 26.75
C SER A 286 -0.90 2.02 27.33
N SER A 287 -0.79 2.61 28.52
CA SER A 287 0.37 2.43 29.38
C SER A 287 0.70 0.95 29.34
N VAL A 288 1.87 0.64 28.78
CA VAL A 288 2.42 -0.69 28.83
C VAL A 288 2.54 -1.00 30.31
N GLN A 289 1.60 -1.78 30.85
CA GLN A 289 1.79 -2.42 32.14
C GLN A 289 2.97 -3.36 31.95
N ALA A 290 4.14 -2.86 32.33
CA ALA A 290 5.34 -3.63 32.51
C ALA A 290 5.08 -4.60 33.65
N ILE A 291 4.55 -5.78 33.33
CA ILE A 291 4.56 -6.93 34.24
C ILE A 291 5.07 -8.12 33.45
N THR A 292 6.32 -8.01 33.01
CA THR A 292 7.26 -9.13 33.00
C THR A 292 8.61 -8.51 33.27
N SER A 293 8.84 -8.08 34.51
CA SER A 293 10.21 -7.81 34.93
C SER A 293 10.98 -9.10 34.69
N ILE A 294 11.92 -9.05 33.76
CA ILE A 294 12.84 -10.16 33.47
C ILE A 294 13.76 -10.28 34.68
N THR A 295 13.24 -10.80 35.78
CA THR A 295 13.96 -11.04 37.03
C THR A 295 14.26 -12.53 37.08
N HIS A 296 15.54 -12.89 37.25
CA HIS A 296 16.06 -14.26 37.34
C HIS A 296 16.27 -15.01 36.01
N ILE A 297 16.85 -14.35 34.99
CA ILE A 297 17.32 -15.01 33.78
C ILE A 297 18.77 -15.45 33.93
N LYS A 298 19.09 -16.70 33.56
CA LYS A 298 20.46 -17.21 33.66
C LYS A 298 21.33 -16.73 32.50
N ASP A 299 22.60 -16.50 32.83
CA ASP A 299 23.61 -16.12 31.85
C ASP A 299 23.88 -17.29 30.91
N GLY A 300 23.97 -16.99 29.61
CA GLY A 300 24.11 -18.01 28.58
C GLY A 300 23.62 -17.54 27.22
N THR A 301 23.64 -18.47 26.28
CA THR A 301 23.18 -18.24 24.91
C THR A 301 22.06 -19.22 24.63
N TYR A 302 20.88 -18.70 24.30
CA TYR A 302 19.67 -19.49 24.17
C TYR A 302 19.08 -19.31 22.79
N GLU A 303 18.78 -20.43 22.13
CA GLU A 303 18.04 -20.41 20.87
C GLU A 303 16.55 -20.40 21.11
N GLY A 304 15.82 -19.57 20.38
CA GLY A 304 14.38 -19.43 20.45
C GLY A 304 13.73 -19.43 19.08
N PHE A 305 12.45 -19.79 19.07
CA PHE A 305 11.67 -19.96 17.86
C PHE A 305 10.35 -19.18 17.91
N GLY A 306 9.99 -18.55 16.80
CA GLY A 306 8.68 -17.96 16.60
C GLY A 306 8.19 -18.06 15.15
N LEU A 307 6.87 -18.08 14.98
CA LEU A 307 6.22 -18.08 13.66
C LEU A 307 5.96 -16.64 13.20
N GLY A 308 6.71 -16.22 12.18
CA GLY A 308 6.55 -14.96 11.45
C GLY A 308 5.65 -15.07 10.22
N PHE A 309 5.71 -14.06 9.35
CA PHE A 309 4.93 -14.04 8.10
C PHE A 309 5.45 -15.03 7.06
N GLY A 310 6.77 -15.13 6.94
CA GLY A 310 7.49 -16.02 6.04
C GLY A 310 7.68 -17.44 6.58
N GLY A 311 7.29 -17.70 7.83
CA GLY A 311 7.42 -19.00 8.48
C GLY A 311 8.27 -18.92 9.74
N ARG A 312 9.18 -19.87 9.91
CA ARG A 312 10.00 -19.99 11.13
C ARG A 312 11.07 -18.90 11.19
N ILE A 313 11.07 -18.13 12.29
CA ILE A 313 12.15 -17.23 12.69
C ILE A 313 12.89 -17.89 13.84
N ASN A 314 14.19 -18.11 13.67
CA ASN A 314 15.08 -18.61 14.73
C ASN A 314 16.02 -17.49 15.16
N THR A 315 16.13 -17.30 16.48
CA THR A 315 16.99 -16.30 17.09
C THR A 315 17.85 -16.91 18.17
N GLU A 316 19.07 -16.42 18.30
CA GLU A 316 19.98 -16.69 19.39
C GLU A 316 20.03 -15.44 20.28
N VAL A 317 19.72 -15.59 21.57
CA VAL A 317 19.69 -14.51 22.56
C VAL A 317 20.82 -14.73 23.54
N THR A 318 21.69 -13.73 23.70
CA THR A 318 22.78 -13.77 24.68
C THR A 318 22.40 -12.99 25.93
N ILE A 319 22.47 -13.66 27.06
CA ILE A 319 22.17 -13.12 28.39
C ILE A 319 23.46 -13.06 29.20
N LYS A 320 23.75 -11.89 29.77
CA LYS A 320 24.87 -11.66 30.70
C LYS A 320 24.45 -10.72 31.80
N ASP A 321 24.87 -10.99 33.03
CA ASP A 321 24.56 -10.17 34.21
C ASP A 321 23.05 -9.91 34.36
N ASN A 322 22.23 -10.94 34.14
CA ASN A 322 20.75 -10.87 34.10
C ASN A 322 20.17 -9.90 33.04
N ARG A 323 20.90 -9.61 31.95
CA ARG A 323 20.46 -8.70 30.88
C ARG A 323 20.60 -9.33 29.51
N ILE A 324 19.65 -9.07 28.63
CA ILE A 324 19.74 -9.38 27.21
C ILE A 324 20.77 -8.41 26.60
N THR A 325 21.90 -8.94 26.14
CA THR A 325 23.01 -8.15 25.58
C THR A 325 23.04 -8.14 24.06
N SER A 326 22.58 -9.23 23.43
CA SER A 326 22.50 -9.32 21.97
C SER A 326 21.43 -10.30 21.54
N ILE A 327 20.88 -10.02 20.35
CA ILE A 327 19.92 -10.89 19.67
C ILE A 327 20.45 -11.09 18.25
N LYS A 328 20.77 -12.33 17.90
CA LYS A 328 21.25 -12.71 16.58
C LYS A 328 20.17 -13.50 15.86
N ILE A 329 19.91 -13.14 14.61
CA ILE A 329 18.94 -13.84 13.77
C ILE A 329 19.66 -14.98 13.07
N LEU A 330 19.27 -16.23 13.35
CA LEU A 330 19.90 -17.42 12.80
C LEU A 330 19.33 -17.79 11.43
N SER A 331 18.00 -17.76 11.28
CA SER A 331 17.33 -18.09 10.02
C SER A 331 15.92 -17.51 9.95
N HIS A 332 15.49 -17.07 8.77
CA HIS A 332 14.12 -16.63 8.49
C HIS A 332 13.78 -16.71 6.99
N SER A 333 12.50 -16.53 6.64
CA SER A 333 12.04 -16.41 5.24
C SER A 333 11.06 -15.25 5.06
N GLU A 334 11.18 -14.24 5.93
CA GLU A 334 10.34 -13.03 5.93
C GLU A 334 10.49 -12.17 4.67
N THR A 335 9.53 -11.28 4.43
CA THR A 335 9.52 -10.41 3.24
C THR A 335 10.56 -9.29 3.34
N GLU A 336 11.45 -9.23 2.37
CA GLU A 336 12.47 -8.18 2.24
C GLU A 336 11.87 -6.78 2.05
N GLY A 337 12.42 -5.81 2.78
CA GLY A 337 11.92 -4.43 2.92
C GLY A 337 11.05 -4.22 4.17
N TYR A 338 10.60 -5.30 4.81
CA TYR A 338 9.84 -5.27 6.06
C TYR A 338 10.63 -5.80 7.25
N TYR A 339 11.35 -6.93 7.10
CA TYR A 339 11.98 -7.59 8.24
C TYR A 339 13.17 -6.84 8.81
N GLU A 340 13.86 -6.02 8.00
CA GLU A 340 15.07 -5.32 8.40
C GLU A 340 14.79 -4.30 9.50
N GLU A 341 13.67 -3.60 9.35
CA GLU A 341 13.17 -2.66 10.36
C GLU A 341 12.76 -3.39 11.64
N VAL A 342 12.07 -4.53 11.51
CA VAL A 342 11.68 -5.36 12.66
C VAL A 342 12.92 -5.82 13.43
N PHE A 343 13.88 -6.43 12.75
CA PHE A 343 15.05 -6.99 13.41
C PHE A 343 15.97 -5.92 13.97
N ARG A 344 16.06 -4.75 13.35
CA ARG A 344 16.86 -3.64 13.87
C ARG A 344 16.17 -2.96 15.05
N ASP A 345 14.98 -2.41 14.84
CA ASP A 345 14.31 -1.55 15.82
C ASP A 345 13.93 -2.33 17.08
N LEU A 346 13.34 -3.53 16.92
CA LEU A 346 12.94 -4.32 18.08
C LEU A 346 14.14 -4.92 18.81
N SER A 347 15.23 -5.31 18.13
CA SER A 347 16.42 -5.77 18.85
C SER A 347 17.04 -4.66 19.70
N TYR A 348 17.12 -3.45 19.14
CA TYR A 348 17.59 -2.27 19.86
C TYR A 348 16.69 -1.96 21.05
N GLU A 349 15.37 -1.90 20.85
CA GLU A 349 14.44 -1.58 21.92
C GLU A 349 14.41 -2.66 23.02
N ILE A 350 14.53 -3.95 22.69
CA ILE A 350 14.64 -5.03 23.69
C ILE A 350 15.94 -4.90 24.49
N THR A 351 17.08 -4.69 23.83
CA THR A 351 18.38 -4.61 24.51
C THR A 351 18.51 -3.36 25.39
N GLU A 352 17.93 -2.24 24.98
CA GLU A 352 17.92 -1.01 25.79
C GLU A 352 16.91 -1.05 26.93
N SER A 353 15.64 -1.39 26.63
CA SER A 353 14.55 -1.31 27.62
C SER A 353 14.42 -2.56 28.49
N GLN A 354 15.04 -3.67 28.09
CA GLN A 354 14.85 -5.00 28.69
C GLN A 354 13.36 -5.40 28.76
N ASN A 355 12.56 -4.97 27.77
CA ASN A 355 11.13 -5.22 27.70
C ASN A 355 10.79 -6.03 26.44
N LEU A 356 10.02 -7.12 26.62
CA LEU A 356 9.56 -7.98 25.53
C LEU A 356 8.12 -7.66 25.09
N ASN A 357 7.40 -6.77 25.77
CA ASN A 357 6.05 -6.34 25.41
C ASN A 357 6.07 -5.07 24.55
N LEU A 358 6.76 -5.16 23.41
CA LEU A 358 6.89 -4.08 22.46
C LEU A 358 5.76 -4.06 21.44
N ASP A 359 5.53 -2.90 20.84
CA ASP A 359 4.59 -2.76 19.75
C ASP A 359 5.17 -3.28 18.43
N ALA A 360 4.28 -3.82 17.60
CA ALA A 360 4.68 -4.33 16.30
C ALA A 360 4.96 -3.18 15.32
N ILE A 361 5.95 -3.38 14.46
CA ILE A 361 6.27 -2.43 13.39
C ILE A 361 5.13 -2.39 12.35
N SER A 362 4.76 -1.17 11.96
CA SER A 362 3.71 -0.86 10.99
C SER A 362 3.95 -1.58 9.65
N GLY A 363 2.96 -2.34 9.17
CA GLY A 363 3.06 -3.13 7.94
C GLY A 363 3.81 -4.46 8.06
N ALA A 364 4.50 -4.72 9.18
CA ALA A 364 5.25 -5.95 9.44
C ALA A 364 4.76 -6.68 10.71
N THR A 365 3.45 -6.66 10.96
CA THR A 365 2.87 -7.12 12.25
C THR A 365 3.13 -8.59 12.55
N SER A 366 2.91 -9.49 11.59
CA SER A 366 3.14 -10.93 11.78
C SER A 366 4.63 -11.23 11.99
N THR A 367 5.51 -10.59 11.23
CA THR A 367 6.96 -10.67 11.40
C THR A 367 7.41 -10.18 12.78
N SER A 368 6.89 -9.02 13.22
CA SER A 368 7.19 -8.45 14.54
C SER A 368 6.79 -9.38 15.68
N ARG A 369 5.59 -9.94 15.61
CA ARG A 369 5.10 -10.90 16.62
C ARG A 369 5.90 -12.20 16.59
N GLY A 370 6.23 -12.71 15.41
CA GLY A 370 7.08 -13.89 15.25
C GLY A 370 8.46 -13.69 15.89
N PHE A 371 9.10 -12.55 15.63
CA PHE A 371 10.38 -12.19 16.22
C PHE A 371 10.29 -12.02 17.75
N LEU A 372 9.30 -11.27 18.25
CA LEU A 372 9.11 -11.11 19.70
C LEU A 372 8.86 -12.46 20.38
N ASN A 373 8.11 -13.37 19.74
CA ASN A 373 7.88 -14.70 20.25
C ASN A 373 9.15 -15.57 20.23
N SER A 374 10.02 -15.44 19.22
CA SER A 374 11.29 -16.17 19.19
C SER A 374 12.23 -15.73 20.30
N VAL A 375 12.27 -14.42 20.59
CA VAL A 375 13.04 -13.90 21.73
C VAL A 375 12.43 -14.36 23.06
N ARG A 376 11.11 -14.31 23.22
CA ARG A 376 10.43 -14.83 24.43
C ARG A 376 10.69 -16.32 24.65
N ASP A 377 10.67 -17.13 23.60
CA ASP A 377 10.99 -18.56 23.67
C ASP A 377 12.42 -18.80 24.16
N ALA A 378 13.40 -18.05 23.63
CA ALA A 378 14.80 -18.12 24.11
C ALA A 378 14.92 -17.71 25.58
N VAL A 379 14.29 -16.59 25.97
CA VAL A 379 14.32 -16.09 27.35
C VAL A 379 13.64 -17.06 28.30
N ASN A 380 12.52 -17.68 27.92
CA ASN A 380 11.86 -18.69 28.73
C ASN A 380 12.75 -19.91 29.01
N LYS A 381 13.60 -20.31 28.06
CA LYS A 381 14.56 -21.41 28.28
C LYS A 381 15.63 -21.06 29.32
N SER A 382 16.05 -19.80 29.37
CA SER A 382 16.98 -19.31 30.41
C SER A 382 16.42 -19.32 31.83
N LEU A 383 15.10 -19.50 31.99
CA LEU A 383 14.44 -19.63 33.30
C LEU A 383 14.35 -21.09 33.77
N ILE A 384 14.49 -22.06 32.87
CA ILE A 384 14.24 -23.50 33.11
C ILE A 384 15.56 -24.26 33.28
N GLU A 385 16.57 -23.94 32.47
CA GLU A 385 17.96 -24.37 32.70
C GLU A 385 18.54 -23.67 33.90
#